data_AF-A0A7W8UP34-F1
#
_entry.id   AF-A0A7W8UP34-F1
#
_cell.length_a   1.000
_cell.length_b   1.000
_cell.length_c   1.000
_cell.angle_alpha   90.00
_cell.angle_beta   90.00
_cell.angle_gamma   90.00
#
_symmetry.space_group_name_H-M   'P 1'
#
loop_
_entity.id
_entity.type
_entity.pdbx_description
1 polymer ?
#
loop_
_entity_poly.entity_id
_entity_poly.type
_entity_poly.pdbx_seq_one_letter_code
_entity_poly.pdbx_strand_id
1 'polypeptide(L)'
;MQSLAGDWSGTGRVLTRIGGTNLKVSCTLRSDASASTVSMNGKCRGLAVFTRSFSATVKAAGERYTGNYVGPSGLPSKLAGSRKGAALNLRVTWARLVNGDRDAVLTIEKVGQNRLRLQTVDQDPASGQPVVTSRIDLQRPSTAKR
;
A
#
# COMPACT_ATOMS: atom_id res chain seq x y z
N MET A 1 -8.29 0.78 -14.45
CA MET A 1 -7.17 0.66 -13.48
C MET A 1 -5.84 0.32 -14.14
N GLN A 2 -5.82 0.07 -15.46
CA GLN A 2 -4.68 -0.37 -16.26
C GLN A 2 -3.37 0.40 -16.02
N SER A 3 -3.41 1.70 -15.72
CA SER A 3 -2.20 2.49 -15.46
C SER A 3 -1.36 1.99 -14.27
N LEU A 4 -1.97 1.25 -13.34
CA LEU A 4 -1.30 0.65 -12.19
C LEU A 4 -0.57 -0.66 -12.54
N ALA A 5 -0.82 -1.22 -13.74
CA ALA A 5 -0.26 -2.50 -14.14
C ALA A 5 1.27 -2.48 -14.32
N GLY A 6 1.86 -3.65 -14.09
CA GLY A 6 3.26 -3.96 -14.34
C GLY A 6 4.03 -4.30 -13.07
N ASP A 7 5.32 -4.52 -13.25
CA ASP A 7 6.26 -4.69 -12.15
C ASP A 7 6.79 -3.33 -11.70
N TRP A 8 7.00 -3.22 -10.39
CA TRP A 8 7.50 -2.03 -9.73
C TRP A 8 8.56 -2.39 -8.70
N SER A 9 9.55 -1.53 -8.52
CA SER A 9 10.54 -1.64 -7.46
C SER A 9 10.88 -0.27 -6.90
N GLY A 10 11.33 -0.21 -5.65
CA GLY A 10 11.69 1.05 -5.03
C GLY A 10 11.98 0.93 -3.56
N THR A 11 11.87 2.04 -2.84
CA THR A 11 12.20 2.10 -1.42
C THR A 11 11.12 2.85 -0.65
N GLY A 12 11.12 2.65 0.66
CA GLY A 12 10.15 3.27 1.52
C GLY A 12 10.60 3.31 2.96
N ARG A 13 9.68 3.82 3.78
CA ARG A 13 9.80 3.95 5.23
C ARG A 13 8.55 3.36 5.86
N VAL A 14 8.75 2.49 6.85
CA VAL A 14 7.66 1.80 7.55
C VAL A 14 7.86 1.86 9.06
N LEU A 15 6.77 2.09 9.79
CA LEU A 15 6.67 1.91 11.23
C LEU A 15 6.08 0.54 11.52
N THR A 16 6.66 -0.19 12.46
CA THR A 16 6.06 -1.44 12.98
C THR A 16 5.02 -1.15 14.06
N ARG A 17 5.10 0.03 14.69
CA ARG A 17 4.15 0.61 15.63
C ARG A 17 4.30 2.13 15.67
N ILE A 18 3.23 2.86 15.95
CA ILE A 18 3.29 4.30 16.22
C ILE A 18 4.24 4.59 17.41
N GLY A 19 5.02 5.65 17.30
CA GLY A 19 6.09 6.01 18.26
C GLY A 19 7.34 5.11 18.19
N GLY A 20 7.38 4.14 17.28
CA GLY A 20 8.54 3.27 17.06
C GLY A 20 9.56 3.82 16.06
N THR A 21 10.61 3.02 15.80
CA THR A 21 11.66 3.36 14.83
C THR A 21 11.15 3.22 13.40
N ASN A 22 11.51 4.21 12.56
CA ASN A 22 11.19 4.18 11.14
C ASN A 22 12.21 3.34 10.36
N LEU A 23 11.75 2.22 9.80
CA LEU A 23 12.59 1.26 9.08
C LEU A 23 12.63 1.61 7.60
N LYS A 24 13.84 1.79 7.06
CA LYS A 24 14.05 1.86 5.62
C LYS A 24 13.87 0.47 5.01
N VAL A 25 13.06 0.41 3.96
CA VAL A 25 12.78 -0.84 3.23
C VAL A 25 13.03 -0.68 1.73
N SER A 26 13.45 -1.75 1.09
CA SER A 26 13.45 -1.93 -0.36
C SER A 26 12.30 -2.87 -0.73
N CYS A 27 11.47 -2.47 -1.67
CA CYS A 27 10.25 -3.21 -2.02
C CYS A 27 10.18 -3.53 -3.51
N THR A 28 9.60 -4.68 -3.82
CA THR A 28 9.14 -5.07 -5.16
C THR A 28 7.63 -5.27 -5.12
N LEU A 29 6.92 -4.94 -6.19
CA LEU A 29 5.48 -5.08 -6.32
C LEU A 29 5.15 -5.52 -7.74
N ARG A 30 4.43 -6.64 -7.87
CA ARG A 30 3.76 -7.01 -9.12
C ARG A 30 2.31 -6.56 -9.05
N SER A 31 1.85 -5.86 -10.09
CA SER A 31 0.47 -5.38 -10.19
C SER A 31 -0.17 -5.84 -11.49
N ASP A 32 -1.16 -6.72 -11.38
CA ASP A 32 -1.99 -7.19 -12.49
C ASP A 32 -3.29 -6.37 -12.50
N ALA A 33 -3.52 -5.55 -13.53
CA ALA A 33 -4.66 -4.64 -13.58
C ALA A 33 -5.44 -4.71 -14.89
N SER A 34 -6.76 -4.61 -14.78
CA SER A 34 -7.71 -4.51 -15.89
C SER A 34 -8.40 -3.14 -15.93
N ALA A 35 -9.47 -3.02 -16.71
CA ALA A 35 -10.31 -1.83 -16.71
C ALA A 35 -10.87 -1.54 -15.30
N SER A 36 -11.36 -2.55 -14.60
CA SER A 36 -12.11 -2.41 -13.34
C SER A 36 -11.50 -3.15 -12.14
N THR A 37 -10.42 -3.89 -12.30
CA THR A 37 -9.76 -4.61 -11.19
C THR A 37 -8.26 -4.35 -11.15
N VAL A 38 -7.68 -4.43 -9.96
CA VAL A 38 -6.23 -4.50 -9.76
C VAL A 38 -5.92 -5.47 -8.63
N SER A 39 -4.92 -6.32 -8.85
CA SER A 39 -4.35 -7.23 -7.87
C SER A 39 -2.87 -6.90 -7.73
N MET A 40 -2.42 -6.70 -6.51
CA MET A 40 -1.06 -6.29 -6.19
C MET A 40 -0.44 -7.28 -5.22
N ASN A 41 0.77 -7.73 -5.51
CA ASN A 41 1.55 -8.63 -4.66
C ASN A 41 2.92 -8.01 -4.42
N GLY A 42 3.19 -7.64 -3.18
CA GLY A 42 4.36 -6.89 -2.77
C GLY A 42 5.23 -7.63 -1.77
N LYS A 43 6.52 -7.31 -1.80
CA LYS A 43 7.51 -7.82 -0.86
C LYS A 43 8.48 -6.71 -0.49
N CYS A 44 8.60 -6.43 0.79
CA CYS A 44 9.53 -5.44 1.33
C CYS A 44 10.60 -6.11 2.18
N ARG A 45 11.84 -5.67 2.02
CA ARG A 45 13.01 -6.09 2.78
C ARG A 45 13.55 -4.89 3.54
N GLY A 46 13.75 -5.01 4.84
CA GLY A 46 14.41 -4.00 5.67
C GLY A 46 15.33 -4.70 6.63
N LEU A 47 16.50 -4.13 6.94
CA LEU A 47 17.59 -4.84 7.64
C LEU A 47 18.00 -6.12 6.86
N ALA A 48 19.17 -6.70 7.13
CA ALA A 48 19.65 -7.84 6.31
C ALA A 48 18.74 -9.10 6.37
N VAL A 49 17.80 -9.17 7.33
CA VAL A 49 17.04 -10.38 7.66
C VAL A 49 15.51 -10.21 7.63
N PHE A 50 14.96 -8.99 7.64
CA PHE A 50 13.51 -8.82 7.73
C PHE A 50 12.89 -8.69 6.34
N THR A 51 12.07 -9.67 5.99
CA THR A 51 11.34 -9.72 4.73
C THR A 51 9.87 -9.94 5.04
N ARG A 52 9.01 -9.03 4.56
CA ARG A 52 7.55 -9.16 4.71
C ARG A 52 6.85 -8.99 3.38
N SER A 53 5.84 -9.83 3.17
CA SER A 53 4.96 -9.76 2.01
C SER A 53 3.67 -9.04 2.37
N PHE A 54 3.03 -8.47 1.36
CA PHE A 54 1.68 -7.93 1.44
C PHE A 54 0.97 -8.12 0.11
N SER A 55 -0.36 -8.08 0.13
CA SER A 55 -1.16 -8.04 -1.08
C SER A 55 -2.35 -7.10 -0.96
N ALA A 56 -2.84 -6.62 -2.09
CA ALA A 56 -4.05 -5.81 -2.17
C ALA A 56 -4.84 -6.17 -3.43
N THR A 57 -6.13 -6.37 -3.30
CA THR A 57 -7.05 -6.48 -4.43
C THR A 57 -8.07 -5.35 -4.33
N VAL A 58 -8.36 -4.70 -5.46
CA VAL A 58 -9.36 -3.63 -5.53
C VAL A 58 -10.18 -3.80 -6.80
N LYS A 59 -11.50 -3.70 -6.66
CA LYS A 59 -12.48 -3.71 -7.74
C LYS A 59 -13.22 -2.37 -7.76
N ALA A 60 -13.40 -1.81 -8.95
CA ALA A 60 -14.25 -0.68 -9.22
C ALA A 60 -15.68 -1.13 -9.54
N ALA A 61 -16.66 -0.42 -8.99
CA ALA A 61 -18.07 -0.50 -9.32
C ALA A 61 -18.60 0.94 -9.40
N GLY A 62 -18.60 1.50 -10.61
CA GLY A 62 -18.83 2.94 -10.81
C GLY A 62 -17.77 3.78 -10.09
N GLU A 63 -18.22 4.68 -9.21
CA GLU A 63 -17.35 5.54 -8.41
C GLU A 63 -16.80 4.87 -7.14
N ARG A 64 -17.32 3.67 -6.79
CA ARG A 64 -16.93 2.94 -5.58
C ARG A 64 -15.81 1.95 -5.85
N TYR A 65 -14.88 1.87 -4.92
CA TYR A 65 -13.73 0.98 -4.97
C TYR A 65 -13.70 0.13 -3.70
N THR A 66 -13.72 -1.18 -3.83
CA THR A 66 -13.73 -2.11 -2.69
C THR A 66 -12.75 -3.26 -2.89
N GLY A 67 -12.34 -3.90 -1.82
CA GLY A 67 -11.53 -5.11 -1.90
C GLY A 67 -10.88 -5.47 -0.58
N ASN A 68 -9.69 -6.07 -0.64
CA ASN A 68 -9.00 -6.55 0.55
C ASN A 68 -7.51 -6.20 0.51
N TYR A 69 -6.95 -5.98 1.70
CA TYR A 69 -5.53 -5.85 1.94
C TYR A 69 -5.08 -6.94 2.91
N VAL A 70 -4.01 -7.65 2.58
CA VAL A 70 -3.36 -8.61 3.48
C VAL A 70 -1.97 -8.09 3.78
N GLY A 71 -1.75 -7.72 5.04
CA GLY A 71 -0.45 -7.30 5.52
C GLY A 71 0.40 -8.46 6.04
N PRO A 72 1.55 -8.16 6.66
CA PRO A 72 2.45 -9.16 7.24
C PRO A 72 1.81 -10.09 8.30
N SER A 73 0.67 -9.70 8.85
CA SER A 73 -0.12 -10.49 9.80
C SER A 73 -0.83 -11.69 9.15
N GLY A 74 -1.01 -11.68 7.83
CA GLY A 74 -1.77 -12.69 7.09
C GLY A 74 -3.30 -12.55 7.17
N LEU A 75 -3.83 -11.65 8.00
CA LEU A 75 -5.28 -11.47 8.14
C LEU A 75 -5.82 -10.47 7.10
N PRO A 76 -6.87 -10.84 6.32
CA PRO A 76 -7.45 -9.98 5.32
C PRO A 76 -8.26 -8.84 5.95
N SER A 77 -7.89 -7.62 5.60
CA SER A 77 -8.53 -6.37 6.03
C SER A 77 -9.32 -5.76 4.88
N LYS A 78 -10.46 -5.15 5.18
CA LYS A 78 -11.37 -4.63 4.14
C LYS A 78 -10.85 -3.31 3.58
N LEU A 79 -11.01 -3.10 2.29
CA LEU A 79 -10.77 -1.84 1.60
C LEU A 79 -12.09 -1.28 1.07
N ALA A 80 -12.34 0.01 1.31
CA ALA A 80 -13.46 0.73 0.72
C ALA A 80 -13.13 2.21 0.51
N GLY A 81 -13.48 2.75 -0.65
CA GLY A 81 -13.27 4.17 -0.91
C GLY A 81 -13.55 4.58 -2.34
N SER A 82 -12.86 5.62 -2.79
CA SER A 82 -13.08 6.26 -4.08
C SER A 82 -11.77 6.68 -4.75
N ARG A 83 -11.87 7.06 -6.02
CA ARG A 83 -10.75 7.62 -6.78
C ARG A 83 -10.80 9.15 -6.71
N LYS A 84 -9.65 9.77 -6.46
CA LYS A 84 -9.45 11.23 -6.62
C LYS A 84 -8.26 11.44 -7.56
N GLY A 85 -8.54 11.81 -8.80
CA GLY A 85 -7.52 11.93 -9.85
C GLY A 85 -6.72 10.63 -10.04
N ALA A 86 -5.41 10.71 -9.87
CA ALA A 86 -4.49 9.59 -10.03
C ALA A 86 -4.43 8.63 -8.81
N ALA A 87 -5.08 8.98 -7.70
CA ALA A 87 -5.05 8.24 -6.45
C ALA A 87 -6.34 7.46 -6.18
N LEU A 88 -6.20 6.23 -5.70
CA LEU A 88 -7.24 5.53 -4.95
C LEU A 88 -7.06 5.84 -3.48
N ASN A 89 -8.08 6.41 -2.84
CA ASN A 89 -8.11 6.67 -1.41
C ASN A 89 -9.05 5.65 -0.78
N LEU A 90 -8.47 4.71 -0.03
CA LEU A 90 -9.17 3.55 0.49
C LEU A 90 -9.09 3.57 2.01
N ARG A 91 -10.24 3.59 2.68
CA ARG A 91 -10.29 3.23 4.10
C ARG A 91 -9.90 1.75 4.22
N VAL A 92 -9.01 1.48 5.15
CA VAL A 92 -8.69 0.14 5.61
C VAL A 92 -9.47 -0.12 6.89
N THR A 93 -10.21 -1.23 6.95
CA THR A 93 -10.77 -1.74 8.20
C THR A 93 -9.99 -2.97 8.60
N TRP A 94 -9.12 -2.83 9.60
CA TRP A 94 -8.23 -3.89 10.05
C TRP A 94 -8.99 -5.07 10.66
N ALA A 95 -8.54 -6.29 10.32
CA ALA A 95 -9.11 -7.52 10.88
C ALA A 95 -8.87 -7.68 12.39
N ARG A 96 -7.82 -7.02 12.90
CA ARG A 96 -7.44 -6.94 14.31
C ARG A 96 -6.94 -5.53 14.63
N LEU A 97 -6.72 -5.22 15.90
CA LEU A 97 -6.09 -3.96 16.26
C LEU A 97 -4.70 -3.83 15.64
N VAL A 98 -4.46 -2.70 14.99
CA VAL A 98 -3.18 -2.28 14.42
C VAL A 98 -2.98 -0.85 14.90
N ASN A 99 -1.81 -0.54 15.47
CA ASN A 99 -1.52 0.79 16.02
C ASN A 99 -2.54 1.33 17.05
N GLY A 100 -3.32 0.44 17.67
CA GLY A 100 -4.30 0.78 18.71
C GLY A 100 -5.73 1.02 18.21
N ASP A 101 -6.00 0.93 16.90
CA ASP A 101 -7.35 1.02 16.35
C ASP A 101 -7.58 0.01 15.21
N ARG A 102 -8.69 0.17 14.48
CA ARG A 102 -9.05 -0.65 13.30
C ARG A 102 -9.14 0.16 12.00
N ASP A 103 -8.71 1.42 12.00
CA ASP A 103 -8.97 2.34 10.90
C ASP A 103 -7.67 2.94 10.38
N ALA A 104 -7.48 2.84 9.07
CA ALA A 104 -6.41 3.54 8.39
C ALA A 104 -6.87 4.02 7.01
N VAL A 105 -6.05 4.84 6.36
CA VAL A 105 -6.22 5.22 4.96
C VAL A 105 -5.03 4.71 4.16
N LEU A 106 -5.31 3.82 3.21
CA LEU A 106 -4.37 3.39 2.17
C LEU A 106 -4.59 4.23 0.91
N THR A 107 -3.55 4.92 0.48
CA THR A 107 -3.49 5.62 -0.79
C THR A 107 -2.65 4.83 -1.79
N ILE A 108 -3.22 4.52 -2.95
CA ILE A 108 -2.53 3.91 -4.10
C ILE A 108 -2.52 4.95 -5.22
N GLU A 109 -1.38 5.55 -5.49
CA GLU A 109 -1.27 6.70 -6.39
C GLU A 109 -0.34 6.45 -7.56
N LYS A 110 -0.83 6.72 -8.77
CA LYS A 110 0.01 6.78 -9.96
C LYS A 110 0.72 8.13 -10.03
N VAL A 111 2.03 8.16 -9.77
CA VAL A 111 2.84 9.40 -9.81
C VAL A 111 3.51 9.53 -11.19
N GLY A 112 2.95 10.36 -12.07
CA GLY A 112 3.41 10.45 -13.46
C GLY A 112 3.30 9.11 -14.21
N GLN A 113 4.07 8.91 -15.28
CA GLN A 113 3.93 7.71 -16.12
C GLN A 113 4.64 6.46 -15.58
N ASN A 114 5.75 6.61 -14.85
CA ASN A 114 6.61 5.48 -14.46
C ASN A 114 6.83 5.31 -12.95
N ARG A 115 6.04 6.01 -12.11
CA ARG A 115 6.08 5.81 -10.65
C ARG A 115 4.73 5.44 -10.06
N LEU A 116 4.78 4.79 -8.92
CA LEU A 116 3.65 4.35 -8.11
C LEU A 116 4.00 4.65 -6.64
N ARG A 117 3.06 5.21 -5.89
CA ARG A 117 3.21 5.45 -4.46
C ARG A 117 2.14 4.67 -3.69
N LEU A 118 2.57 3.97 -2.65
CA LEU A 118 1.70 3.38 -1.64
C LEU A 118 1.94 4.15 -0.33
N GLN A 119 0.88 4.66 0.29
CA GLN A 119 0.97 5.35 1.57
C GLN A 119 -0.15 4.89 2.50
N THR A 120 0.21 4.50 3.72
CA THR A 120 -0.75 4.18 4.78
C THR A 120 -0.65 5.24 5.87
N VAL A 121 -1.81 5.75 6.30
CA VAL A 121 -1.95 6.69 7.40
C VAL A 121 -2.88 6.06 8.43
N ASP A 122 -2.39 5.87 9.64
CA ASP A 122 -3.16 5.41 10.80
C ASP A 122 -3.47 6.62 11.71
N GLN A 123 -4.49 6.50 12.56
CA GLN A 123 -4.75 7.47 13.62
C GLN A 123 -3.96 7.06 14.87
N ASP A 124 -3.22 7.98 15.49
CA ASP A 124 -2.65 7.72 16.81
C ASP A 124 -3.73 7.90 17.89
N PRO A 125 -4.13 6.85 18.63
CA PRO A 125 -5.16 6.98 19.66
C PRO A 125 -4.73 7.86 20.84
N ALA A 126 -3.43 8.02 21.08
CA ALA A 126 -2.93 8.82 22.20
C ALA A 126 -3.01 10.33 21.92
N SER A 127 -2.68 10.74 20.70
CA SER A 127 -2.65 12.16 20.30
C SER A 127 -3.84 12.60 19.44
N GLY A 128 -4.60 11.66 18.88
CA GLY A 128 -5.64 11.94 17.90
C GLY A 128 -5.11 12.50 16.58
N GLN A 129 -3.81 12.35 16.30
CA GLN A 129 -3.20 12.87 15.08
C GLN A 129 -3.02 11.77 14.02
N PRO A 130 -3.12 12.11 12.72
CA PRO A 130 -2.79 11.17 11.65
C PRO A 130 -1.27 10.95 11.59
N VAL A 131 -0.86 9.68 11.49
CA VAL A 131 0.54 9.27 11.40
C VAL A 131 0.76 8.45 10.12
N VAL A 132 1.72 8.88 9.29
CA VAL A 132 2.16 8.09 8.14
C VAL A 132 2.97 6.89 8.64
N THR A 133 2.33 5.72 8.68
CA THR A 133 2.95 4.47 9.14
C THR A 133 3.68 3.74 8.03
N SER A 134 3.35 4.01 6.78
CA SER A 134 4.06 3.48 5.63
C SER A 134 4.03 4.46 4.48
N ARG A 135 5.18 4.65 3.83
CA ARG A 135 5.25 5.26 2.50
C ARG A 135 6.29 4.55 1.67
N ILE A 136 5.86 4.02 0.54
CA ILE A 136 6.70 3.28 -0.41
C ILE A 136 6.58 3.97 -1.77
N ASP A 137 7.71 4.48 -2.24
CA ASP A 137 7.84 5.11 -3.55
C ASP A 137 8.49 4.10 -4.50
N LEU A 138 7.74 3.71 -5.53
CA LEU A 138 8.09 2.68 -6.50
C LEU A 138 8.20 3.28 -7.89
N GLN A 139 9.04 2.68 -8.72
CA GLN A 139 9.19 2.99 -10.13
C GLN A 139 9.17 1.72 -10.96
N ARG A 140 8.90 1.86 -12.26
CA ARG A 140 9.11 0.75 -13.19
C ARG A 140 10.58 0.33 -13.13
N PRO A 141 10.89 -0.98 -13.11
CA PRO A 141 12.25 -1.45 -13.30
C PRO A 141 12.83 -0.84 -14.57
N SER A 142 14.05 -0.33 -14.51
CA SER A 142 14.75 0.10 -15.72
C SER A 142 14.92 -1.12 -16.63
N THR A 143 14.48 -1.01 -17.87
CA THR A 143 14.84 -1.95 -18.94
C THR A 143 16.31 -1.73 -19.34
N ALA A 144 17.25 -1.86 -18.40
CA ALA A 144 18.64 -2.09 -18.77
C ALA A 144 18.67 -3.52 -19.31
N LYS A 145 18.91 -3.65 -20.63
CA LYS A 145 19.02 -4.91 -21.36
C LYS A 145 19.76 -5.96 -20.51
N ARG A 146 19.11 -7.08 -20.25
CA ARG A 146 19.81 -8.35 -20.00
C ARG A 146 20.38 -8.84 -21.32
#